data_AF-A0A2N1VAD8-F1
#
_entry.id   AF-A0A2N1VAD8-F1
#
_cell.length_a   1.000
_cell.length_b   1.000
_cell.length_c   1.000
_cell.angle_alpha   90.00
_cell.angle_beta   90.00
_cell.angle_gamma   90.00
#
_symmetry.space_group_name_H-M   'P 1'
#
loop_
_entity.id
_entity.type
_entity.pdbx_description
1 polymer ?
#
loop_
_entity_poly.entity_id
_entity_poly.type
_entity_poly.pdbx_seq_one_letter_code
_entity_poly.pdbx_strand_id
1 'polypeptide(L)'
;SEVQAVINIDGILDFTDPAESGKDNDPDKPSDGKLWLGYSFKEKPEIWIEASPLNYVNDKTPPFAFINSSVERFHAGRDEFVEKLNNFNTYSETHTIPNTPHTFWLFHPWFEKTLQYILSFLEKAFKYN
;
A
#
# COMPACT_ATOMS: atom_id res chain seq x y z
N SER A 1 -2.46 11.30 -16.90
CA SER A 1 -2.20 11.57 -15.47
C SER A 1 -0.96 12.44 -15.38
N GLU A 2 -0.85 13.38 -14.42
CA GLU A 2 0.44 14.07 -14.15
C GLU A 2 1.44 13.10 -13.48
N VAL A 3 0.94 12.14 -12.70
CA VAL A 3 1.73 11.04 -12.12
C VAL A 3 1.87 9.92 -13.16
N GLN A 4 3.11 9.54 -13.47
CA GLN A 4 3.41 8.54 -14.50
C GLN A 4 3.67 7.13 -13.95
N ALA A 5 4.03 7.00 -12.68
CA ALA A 5 4.27 5.74 -12.00
C ALA A 5 4.17 5.96 -10.48
N VAL A 6 3.82 4.91 -9.73
CA VAL A 6 3.78 4.95 -8.26
C VAL A 6 4.57 3.78 -7.68
N ILE A 7 5.32 4.05 -6.61
CA ILE A 7 6.00 3.05 -5.80
C ILE A 7 5.39 3.14 -4.40
N ASN A 8 4.71 2.08 -3.99
CA ASN A 8 4.24 1.91 -2.62
C ASN A 8 5.19 0.98 -1.88
N ILE A 9 5.84 1.51 -0.85
CA ILE A 9 6.72 0.77 0.04
C ILE A 9 5.99 0.56 1.35
N ASP A 10 5.43 -0.63 1.52
CA ASP A 10 4.75 -1.10 2.73
C ASP A 10 3.57 -0.24 3.25
N GLY A 11 2.96 0.56 2.39
CA GLY A 11 1.74 1.30 2.68
C GLY A 11 0.49 0.47 2.43
N ILE A 12 -0.44 0.52 3.38
CA ILE A 12 -1.77 -0.08 3.23
C ILE A 12 -2.61 0.69 2.20
N LEU A 13 -3.54 -0.01 1.55
CA LEU A 13 -4.44 0.55 0.54
C LEU A 13 -5.92 0.46 0.93
N ASP A 14 -6.22 -0.22 2.03
CA ASP A 14 -7.55 -0.27 2.58
C ASP A 14 -7.52 -0.13 4.10
N PHE A 15 -8.03 1.00 4.58
CA PHE A 15 -8.22 1.25 6.00
C PHE A 15 -9.35 0.40 6.59
N THR A 16 -10.30 -0.06 5.77
CA THR A 16 -11.45 -0.84 6.23
C THR A 16 -11.13 -2.31 6.48
N ASP A 17 -9.99 -2.79 5.95
CA ASP A 17 -9.47 -4.13 6.22
C ASP A 17 -9.47 -4.42 7.73
N PRO A 18 -9.96 -5.58 8.19
CA PRO A 18 -10.00 -5.92 9.62
C PRO A 18 -8.64 -5.83 10.33
N ALA A 19 -7.53 -6.02 9.61
CA ALA A 19 -6.18 -5.84 10.14
C ALA A 19 -5.87 -4.39 10.54
N GLU A 20 -6.63 -3.42 10.04
CA GLU A 20 -6.49 -1.99 10.32
C GLU A 20 -7.71 -1.44 11.10
N SER A 21 -8.93 -1.64 10.60
CA SER A 21 -10.16 -1.16 11.22
C SER A 21 -10.48 -1.82 12.57
N GLY A 22 -9.93 -3.02 12.82
CA GLY A 22 -10.15 -3.80 14.03
C GLY A 22 -9.28 -3.40 15.24
N LYS A 23 -8.39 -2.41 15.12
CA LYS A 23 -7.38 -2.09 16.14
C LYS A 23 -7.89 -1.23 17.31
N ASP A 24 -8.99 -0.49 17.13
CA ASP A 24 -9.55 0.42 18.14
C ASP A 24 -10.47 -0.30 19.15
N ASN A 25 -9.88 -1.19 19.96
CA ASN A 25 -10.62 -1.89 21.03
C ASN A 25 -10.29 -1.38 22.44
N ASP A 26 -9.20 -0.65 22.61
CA ASP A 26 -8.76 -0.06 23.88
C ASP A 26 -8.81 1.48 23.77
N PRO A 27 -9.74 2.16 24.48
CA PRO A 27 -9.86 3.62 24.45
C PRO A 27 -8.60 4.37 24.89
N ASP A 28 -7.76 3.75 25.74
CA ASP A 28 -6.52 4.36 26.23
C ASP A 28 -5.36 4.16 25.23
N LYS A 29 -5.56 3.35 24.19
CA LYS A 29 -4.57 3.03 23.15
C LYS A 29 -5.21 3.12 21.75
N PRO A 30 -5.52 4.33 21.28
CA PRO A 30 -6.05 4.51 19.93
C PRO A 30 -5.07 3.97 18.87
N SER A 31 -5.61 3.37 17.81
CA SER A 31 -4.82 2.97 16.66
C SER A 31 -4.23 4.17 15.92
N ASP A 32 -3.15 3.94 15.17
CA ASP A 32 -2.56 4.97 14.31
C ASP A 32 -3.57 5.52 13.29
N GLY A 33 -4.46 4.66 12.78
CA GLY A 33 -5.54 5.06 11.88
C GLY A 33 -6.52 6.03 12.55
N LYS A 34 -6.96 5.74 13.79
CA LYS A 34 -7.80 6.67 14.57
C LYS A 34 -7.09 7.98 14.86
N LEU A 35 -5.82 7.94 15.24
CA LEU A 35 -5.04 9.14 15.52
C LEU A 35 -4.93 10.03 14.28
N TRP A 36 -4.75 9.44 13.10
CA TRP A 36 -4.64 10.16 11.84
C TRP A 36 -5.99 10.70 11.33
N LEU A 37 -7.05 9.87 11.35
CA LEU A 37 -8.37 10.22 10.84
C LEU A 37 -9.24 10.99 11.83
N GLY A 38 -8.85 11.03 13.11
CA GLY A 38 -9.57 11.70 14.20
C GLY A 38 -10.78 10.91 14.74
N TYR A 39 -11.19 9.84 14.07
CA TYR A 39 -12.29 8.96 14.48
C TYR A 39 -11.90 7.51 14.21
N SER A 40 -12.34 6.59 15.06
CA SER A 40 -12.27 5.15 14.81
C SER A 40 -13.24 4.74 13.70
N PHE A 41 -13.00 3.55 13.14
CA PHE A 41 -13.91 2.97 12.16
C PHE A 41 -15.34 2.80 12.71
N LYS A 42 -15.48 2.46 14.00
CA LYS A 42 -16.78 2.32 14.68
C LYS A 42 -17.51 3.66 14.85
N GLU A 43 -16.77 4.76 15.00
CA GLU A 43 -17.34 6.10 15.21
C GLU A 43 -17.77 6.74 13.89
N LYS A 44 -16.99 6.58 12.82
CA LYS A 44 -17.25 7.23 11.53
C LYS A 44 -16.67 6.40 10.36
N PRO A 45 -17.33 5.31 9.92
CA PRO A 45 -16.76 4.40 8.91
C PRO A 45 -16.54 5.06 7.55
N GLU A 46 -17.41 6.00 7.16
CA GLU A 46 -17.31 6.74 5.90
C GLU A 46 -15.95 7.40 5.66
N ILE A 47 -15.27 7.97 6.67
CA ILE A 47 -13.96 8.61 6.44
C ILE A 47 -12.85 7.57 6.21
N TRP A 48 -13.00 6.37 6.76
CA TRP A 48 -12.05 5.27 6.54
C TRP A 48 -12.23 4.72 5.12
N ILE A 49 -13.48 4.56 4.66
CA ILE A 49 -13.80 4.21 3.27
C ILE A 49 -13.24 5.26 2.30
N GLU A 50 -13.47 6.54 2.60
CA GLU A 50 -12.98 7.66 1.78
C GLU A 50 -11.45 7.70 1.74
N ALA A 51 -10.78 7.38 2.85
CA ALA A 51 -9.33 7.36 2.93
C ALA A 51 -8.67 6.16 2.25
N SER A 52 -9.40 5.07 1.99
CA SER A 52 -8.87 3.85 1.35
C SER A 52 -8.55 4.06 -0.14
N PRO A 53 -7.27 4.08 -0.57
CA PRO A 53 -6.91 4.25 -1.99
C PRO A 53 -7.49 3.19 -2.92
N LEU A 54 -7.76 1.98 -2.41
CA LEU A 54 -8.36 0.86 -3.14
C LEU A 54 -9.70 1.21 -3.81
N ASN A 55 -10.44 2.19 -3.30
CA ASN A 55 -11.72 2.63 -3.84
C ASN A 55 -11.60 3.53 -5.08
N TYR A 56 -10.39 3.98 -5.41
CA TYR A 56 -10.16 4.95 -6.49
C TYR A 56 -9.40 4.37 -7.68
N VAL A 57 -9.11 3.08 -7.69
CA VAL A 57 -8.45 2.39 -8.81
C VAL A 57 -9.36 2.43 -10.03
N ASN A 58 -8.83 2.90 -11.16
CA ASN A 58 -9.55 3.00 -12.43
C ASN A 58 -8.58 2.84 -13.63
N ASP A 59 -9.12 2.96 -14.83
CA ASP A 59 -8.40 2.83 -16.11
C ASP A 59 -7.30 3.90 -16.34
N LYS A 60 -7.29 4.97 -15.54
CA LYS A 60 -6.26 6.02 -15.57
C LYS A 60 -5.22 5.86 -14.47
N THR A 61 -5.35 4.87 -13.59
CA THR A 61 -4.34 4.58 -12.57
C THR A 61 -3.02 4.23 -13.27
N PRO A 62 -1.90 4.90 -12.94
CA PRO A 62 -0.62 4.64 -13.59
C PRO A 62 -0.04 3.29 -13.17
N PRO A 63 1.02 2.81 -13.84
CA PRO A 63 1.77 1.66 -13.38
C PRO A 63 2.18 1.77 -11.91
N PHE A 64 2.13 0.63 -11.21
CA PHE A 64 2.24 0.60 -9.75
C PHE A 64 3.17 -0.52 -9.27
N ALA A 65 4.12 -0.20 -8.40
CA ALA A 65 4.94 -1.19 -7.71
C ALA A 65 4.60 -1.28 -6.23
N PHE A 66 4.47 -2.50 -5.72
CA PHE A 66 4.34 -2.81 -4.31
C PHE A 66 5.61 -3.48 -3.81
N ILE A 67 6.28 -2.86 -2.85
CA ILE A 67 7.44 -3.44 -2.17
C ILE A 67 7.09 -3.56 -0.70
N ASN A 68 6.81 -4.78 -0.25
CA ASN A 68 6.31 -5.04 1.10
C ASN A 68 7.32 -5.75 1.99
N SER A 69 7.14 -5.51 3.28
CA SER A 69 7.75 -6.31 4.33
C SER A 69 7.08 -7.69 4.42
N SER A 70 7.67 -8.57 5.22
CA SER A 70 7.08 -9.86 5.57
C SER A 70 5.91 -9.76 6.57
N VAL A 71 5.51 -8.55 6.97
CA VAL A 71 4.43 -8.34 7.94
C VAL A 71 3.10 -8.19 7.19
N GLU A 72 2.27 -9.23 7.22
CA GLU A 72 1.05 -9.38 6.39
C GLU A 72 0.06 -8.22 6.49
N ARG A 73 -0.07 -7.56 7.65
CA ARG A 73 -1.03 -6.45 7.81
C ARG A 73 -0.78 -5.29 6.84
N PHE A 74 0.47 -5.07 6.42
CA PHE A 74 0.81 -4.01 5.47
C PHE A 74 0.46 -4.38 4.02
N HIS A 75 -0.12 -5.57 3.82
CA HIS A 75 -0.67 -6.00 2.53
C HIS A 75 -2.18 -5.67 2.45
N ALA A 76 -2.78 -5.06 3.48
CA ALA A 76 -4.19 -4.67 3.51
C ALA A 76 -4.60 -3.90 2.25
N GLY A 77 -5.53 -4.47 1.49
CA GLY A 77 -6.01 -3.96 0.20
C GLY A 77 -5.08 -4.14 -1.01
N ARG A 78 -3.84 -4.61 -0.84
CA ARG A 78 -2.86 -4.74 -1.95
C ARG A 78 -3.34 -5.70 -3.03
N ASP A 79 -3.73 -6.91 -2.63
CA ASP A 79 -4.01 -7.97 -3.60
C ASP A 79 -5.26 -7.65 -4.42
N GLU A 80 -6.30 -7.06 -3.80
CA GLU A 80 -7.47 -6.53 -4.52
C GLU A 80 -7.10 -5.35 -5.42
N PHE A 81 -6.19 -4.47 -4.98
CA PHE A 81 -5.71 -3.35 -5.81
C PHE A 81 -5.03 -3.88 -7.07
N VAL A 82 -4.16 -4.90 -6.93
CA VAL A 82 -3.49 -5.57 -8.05
C VAL A 82 -4.51 -6.22 -8.98
N GLU A 83 -5.54 -6.88 -8.45
CA GLU A 83 -6.62 -7.44 -9.26
C GLU A 83 -7.35 -6.36 -10.08
N LYS A 84 -7.66 -5.21 -9.48
CA LYS A 84 -8.26 -4.07 -10.20
C LYS A 84 -7.34 -3.53 -11.29
N LEU A 85 -6.04 -3.38 -11.03
CA LEU A 85 -5.07 -2.97 -12.06
C LEU A 85 -5.01 -3.96 -13.23
N ASN A 86 -5.02 -5.27 -12.94
CA ASN A 86 -5.02 -6.31 -13.96
C ASN A 86 -6.27 -6.24 -14.84
N ASN A 87 -7.45 -5.95 -14.26
CA ASN A 87 -8.69 -5.75 -15.02
C ASN A 87 -8.63 -4.58 -16.01
N PHE A 88 -7.81 -3.56 -15.73
CA PHE A 88 -7.55 -2.45 -16.64
C PHE A 88 -6.33 -2.66 -17.56
N ASN A 89 -5.67 -3.82 -17.47
CA ASN A 89 -4.38 -4.10 -18.12
C ASN A 89 -3.29 -3.08 -17.74
N THR A 90 -3.37 -2.50 -16.56
CA THR A 90 -2.36 -1.58 -16.03
C THR A 90 -1.20 -2.39 -15.46
N TYR A 91 0.00 -2.12 -15.95
CA TYR A 91 1.21 -2.80 -15.49
C TYR A 91 1.46 -2.59 -13.99
N SER A 92 1.69 -3.68 -13.26
CA SER A 92 2.07 -3.63 -11.85
C SER A 92 3.06 -4.72 -11.47
N GLU A 93 3.82 -4.49 -10.39
CA GLU A 93 4.72 -5.49 -9.80
C GLU A 93 4.50 -5.58 -8.29
N THR A 94 4.64 -6.79 -7.72
CA THR A 94 4.57 -7.02 -6.28
C THR A 94 5.79 -7.80 -5.81
N HIS A 95 6.49 -7.25 -4.82
CA HIS A 95 7.70 -7.82 -4.22
C HIS A 95 7.53 -7.88 -2.71
N THR A 96 7.67 -9.05 -2.11
CA THR A 96 7.76 -9.20 -0.64
C THR A 96 9.17 -9.61 -0.25
N ILE A 97 9.80 -8.85 0.66
CA ILE A 97 11.13 -9.16 1.15
C ILE A 97 11.01 -9.96 2.45
N PRO A 98 11.46 -11.23 2.51
CA PRO A 98 11.31 -12.05 3.70
C PRO A 98 12.14 -11.54 4.88
N ASN A 99 11.72 -11.86 6.10
CA ASN A 99 12.40 -11.54 7.36
C ASN A 99 12.66 -10.03 7.56
N THR A 100 11.69 -9.19 7.21
CA THR A 100 11.78 -7.72 7.28
C THR A 100 10.82 -7.13 8.31
N PRO A 101 11.24 -6.06 9.04
CA PRO A 101 10.30 -5.21 9.77
C PRO A 101 9.55 -4.30 8.80
N HIS A 102 8.56 -3.55 9.28
CA HIS A 102 7.89 -2.52 8.49
C HIS A 102 8.89 -1.54 7.86
N THR A 103 9.77 -0.94 8.64
CA THR A 103 10.71 0.10 8.20
C THR A 103 11.94 -0.44 7.46
N PHE A 104 11.86 -1.61 6.81
CA PHE A 104 13.02 -2.32 6.25
C PHE A 104 13.83 -1.49 5.25
N TRP A 105 13.16 -0.66 4.45
CA TRP A 105 13.80 0.15 3.41
C TRP A 105 14.73 1.24 3.97
N LEU A 106 14.77 1.45 5.28
CA LEU A 106 15.68 2.40 5.93
C LEU A 106 16.99 1.75 6.41
N PHE A 107 17.12 0.42 6.29
CA PHE A 107 18.22 -0.33 6.92
C PHE A 107 18.86 -1.36 5.98
N HIS A 108 20.15 -1.60 6.19
CA HIS A 108 20.84 -2.74 5.57
C HIS A 108 20.43 -4.05 6.26
N PRO A 109 20.32 -5.17 5.52
CA PRO A 109 20.67 -5.31 4.09
C PRO A 109 19.49 -5.05 3.11
N TRP A 110 18.34 -4.60 3.60
CA TRP A 110 17.12 -4.52 2.78
C TRP A 110 17.05 -3.25 1.92
N PHE A 111 17.75 -2.18 2.30
CA PHE A 111 17.85 -0.95 1.53
C PHE A 111 18.27 -1.23 0.07
N GLU A 112 19.35 -1.98 -0.15
CA GLU A 112 19.84 -2.28 -1.51
C GLU A 112 18.80 -3.03 -2.33
N LYS A 113 18.15 -4.04 -1.72
CA LYS A 113 17.15 -4.84 -2.42
C LYS A 113 15.91 -4.02 -2.77
N THR A 114 15.50 -3.13 -1.87
CA THR A 114 14.41 -2.16 -2.12
C THR A 114 14.77 -1.23 -3.27
N LEU A 115 15.98 -0.65 -3.26
CA LEU A 115 16.47 0.22 -4.32
C LEU A 115 16.51 -0.49 -5.68
N GLN A 116 16.95 -1.76 -5.71
CA GLN A 116 16.98 -2.56 -6.93
C GLN A 116 15.57 -2.78 -7.51
N TYR A 117 14.57 -3.08 -6.68
CA TYR A 117 13.19 -3.21 -7.15
C TYR A 117 12.64 -1.89 -7.67
N ILE A 118 12.92 -0.77 -6.99
CA ILE A 118 12.54 0.57 -7.45
C ILE A 118 13.12 0.86 -8.84
N LEU A 119 14.44 0.71 -9.00
CA LEU A 119 15.11 1.01 -10.26
C LEU A 119 14.62 0.11 -11.40
N SER A 120 14.45 -1.19 -11.14
CA SER A 120 13.96 -2.14 -12.15
C SER A 120 12.53 -1.82 -12.60
N PHE A 121 11.65 -1.48 -11.65
CA PHE A 121 10.28 -1.08 -11.97
C PHE A 121 10.26 0.20 -12.80
N LEU A 122 10.98 1.25 -12.38
CA LEU A 122 11.01 2.52 -13.11
C LEU A 122 11.59 2.36 -14.52
N GLU A 123 12.63 1.54 -14.67
CA GLU A 123 13.20 1.22 -15.98
C GLU A 123 12.14 0.59 -16.89
N LYS A 124 11.36 -0.38 -16.41
CA LYS A 124 10.29 -1.00 -17.21
C LYS A 124 9.13 -0.03 -17.46
N ALA A 125 8.69 0.71 -16.45
CA ALA A 125 7.59 1.65 -16.55
C ALA A 125 7.86 2.78 -17.57
N PHE A 126 9.13 3.19 -17.73
CA PHE A 126 9.51 4.26 -18.65
C PHE A 126 10.17 3.81 -19.96
N LYS A 127 10.63 2.56 -20.08
CA LYS A 127 11.17 2.06 -21.36
C LYS A 127 10.10 1.76 -22.41
N TYR A 128 8.84 1.61 -22.03
CA TYR A 128 7.74 1.24 -22.93
C TYR A 128 6.77 2.40 -23.22
N ASN A 129 7.15 3.65 -22.90
CA ASN A 129 6.41 4.86 -23.28
C ASN A 129 7.04 5.55 -24.50
#